data_AF-A0A7C6ENK8-F1
#
_entry.id   AF-A0A7C6ENK8-F1
#
_cell.length_a   1.000
_cell.length_b   1.000
_cell.length_c   1.000
_cell.angle_alpha   90.00
_cell.angle_beta   90.00
_cell.angle_gamma   90.00
#
_symmetry.space_group_name_H-M   'P 1'
#
loop_
_entity.id
_entity.type
_entity.pdbx_description
1 polymer ?
#
loop_
_entity_poly.entity_id
_entity_poly.type
_entity_poly.pdbx_seq_one_letter_code
_entity_poly.pdbx_strand_id
1 'polypeptide(L)'
;METAFLIPDSPLKVRLRETSRRILRLFGGRSSRDMEYDFAYRNIAGRQLRILDIGGCDSLLPLTFAKAGHSVTVYDFRPYPERHPNLTVIQGDFLENQLPPCSFDAVVMVSTIEHIGLGGYGAPEMSDADFEVMRELHRILADGGRVILTFPFNERESYSQI
;
A
#
# COMPACT_ATOMS: atom_id res chain seq x y z
N MET A 1 -9.13 -2.75 -29.60
CA MET A 1 -8.83 -3.18 -28.23
C MET A 1 -7.99 -2.10 -27.61
N GLU A 2 -8.66 -1.21 -26.88
CA GLU A 2 -8.12 0.05 -26.40
C GLU A 2 -7.21 -0.24 -25.20
N THR A 3 -5.94 0.13 -25.33
CA THR A 3 -4.96 0.15 -24.26
C THR A 3 -5.46 1.12 -23.18
N ALA A 4 -6.00 0.57 -22.09
CA ALA A 4 -6.21 1.32 -20.85
C ALA A 4 -4.83 1.72 -20.32
N PHE A 5 -4.32 2.83 -20.84
CA PHE A 5 -3.08 3.45 -20.41
C PHE A 5 -3.09 3.58 -18.90
N LEU A 6 -1.96 3.18 -18.29
CA LEU A 6 -1.56 3.38 -16.90
C LEU A 6 -1.56 4.88 -16.56
N ILE A 7 -2.74 5.51 -16.52
CA ILE A 7 -2.90 6.87 -16.05
C ILE A 7 -2.88 6.76 -14.52
N PRO A 8 -1.86 7.29 -13.82
CA PRO A 8 -1.92 7.38 -12.36
C PRO A 8 -3.24 8.03 -11.98
N ASP A 9 -3.83 7.58 -10.87
CA ASP A 9 -4.93 8.31 -10.27
C ASP A 9 -4.44 9.75 -10.09
N SER A 10 -5.12 10.70 -10.75
CA SER A 10 -4.69 12.10 -10.73
C SER A 10 -4.50 12.53 -9.26
N PRO A 11 -3.45 13.29 -8.91
CA PRO A 11 -3.27 13.78 -7.54
C PRO A 11 -4.54 14.45 -6.99
N LEU A 12 -5.30 15.11 -7.88
CA LEU A 12 -6.61 15.68 -7.57
C LEU A 12 -7.64 14.63 -7.16
N LYS A 13 -7.72 13.49 -7.86
CA LYS A 13 -8.65 12.39 -7.53
C LYS A 13 -8.32 11.77 -6.17
N VAL A 14 -7.05 11.45 -5.91
CA VAL A 14 -6.63 10.89 -4.62
C VAL A 14 -6.95 11.86 -3.49
N ARG A 15 -6.60 13.14 -3.65
CA ARG A 15 -6.89 14.19 -2.65
C ARG A 15 -8.38 14.44 -2.48
N LEU A 16 -9.17 14.38 -3.54
CA LEU A 16 -10.63 14.53 -3.47
C LEU A 16 -11.24 13.38 -2.67
N ARG A 17 -10.86 12.12 -2.98
CA ARG A 17 -11.30 10.94 -2.24
C ARG A 17 -10.94 11.04 -0.76
N GLU A 18 -9.73 11.48 -0.45
CA GLU A 18 -9.31 11.73 0.93
C GLU A 18 -10.10 12.83 1.61
N THR A 19 -10.37 13.93 0.90
CA THR A 19 -11.17 15.04 1.42
C THR A 19 -12.60 14.60 1.72
N SER A 20 -13.22 13.83 0.82
CA SER A 20 -14.53 13.23 1.04
C SER A 20 -14.53 12.32 2.27
N ARG A 21 -13.50 11.50 2.47
CA ARG A 21 -13.33 10.72 3.71
C ARG A 21 -13.22 11.62 4.94
N ARG A 22 -12.44 12.71 4.88
CA ARG A 22 -12.32 13.64 6.01
C ARG A 22 -13.67 14.26 6.38
N ILE A 23 -14.45 14.67 5.38
CA ILE A 23 -15.78 15.24 5.57
C ILE A 23 -16.71 14.20 6.21
N LEU A 24 -16.72 12.97 5.69
CA LEU A 24 -17.51 11.88 6.27
C LEU A 24 -17.19 11.69 7.77
N ARG A 25 -15.91 11.75 8.16
CA ARG A 25 -15.47 11.65 9.56
C ARG A 25 -15.98 12.81 10.43
N LEU A 26 -16.07 14.03 9.89
CA LEU A 26 -16.63 15.17 10.62
C LEU A 26 -18.11 14.96 10.99
N PHE A 27 -18.84 14.19 10.19
CA PHE A 27 -20.23 13.81 10.45
C PHE A 27 -20.37 12.45 11.18
N GLY A 28 -19.27 11.93 11.74
CA GLY A 28 -19.28 10.67 12.51
C GLY A 28 -19.24 9.38 11.69
N GLY A 29 -19.17 9.46 10.36
CA GLY A 29 -19.02 8.29 9.49
C GLY A 29 -17.58 7.78 9.43
N ARG A 30 -17.41 6.47 9.22
CA ARG A 30 -16.10 5.80 9.03
C ARG A 30 -16.19 4.85 7.85
N SER A 31 -15.25 4.93 6.92
CA SER A 31 -15.09 3.92 5.87
C SER A 31 -14.23 2.75 6.38
N SER A 32 -14.34 1.57 5.76
CA SER A 32 -13.42 0.45 6.00
C SER A 32 -11.96 0.87 5.83
N ARG A 33 -11.70 1.70 4.81
CA ARG A 33 -10.39 2.27 4.54
C ARG A 33 -9.84 3.11 5.70
N ASP A 34 -10.69 3.87 6.39
CA ASP A 34 -10.27 4.65 7.56
C ASP A 34 -9.80 3.75 8.71
N MET A 35 -10.45 2.60 8.91
CA MET A 35 -10.06 1.65 9.95
C MET A 35 -8.68 1.04 9.65
N GLU A 36 -8.44 0.68 8.40
CA GLU A 36 -7.16 0.09 7.98
C GLU A 36 -6.01 1.12 8.00
N TYR A 37 -6.26 2.38 7.59
CA TYR A 37 -5.28 3.45 7.72
C TYR A 37 -4.97 3.80 9.18
N ASP A 38 -5.99 3.85 10.04
CA ASP A 38 -5.79 4.05 11.49
C ASP A 38 -4.99 2.89 12.10
N PHE A 39 -5.28 1.65 11.70
CA PHE A 39 -4.53 0.48 12.13
C PHE A 39 -3.07 0.57 11.69
N ALA A 40 -2.82 0.91 10.42
CA ALA A 40 -1.47 1.10 9.91
C ALA A 40 -0.72 2.18 10.70
N TYR A 41 -1.34 3.34 10.87
CA TYR A 41 -0.74 4.47 11.56
C TYR A 41 -0.41 4.16 13.03
N ARG A 42 -1.29 3.47 13.75
CA ARG A 42 -1.08 3.12 15.17
C ARG A 42 0.04 2.09 15.37
N ASN A 43 0.29 1.24 14.38
CA ASN A 43 1.29 0.18 14.48
C ASN A 43 2.68 0.59 13.98
N ILE A 44 2.79 1.74 13.30
CA ILE A 44 4.06 2.41 13.04
C ILE A 44 4.51 3.12 14.32
N ALA A 45 5.19 2.37 15.19
CA ALA A 45 5.70 2.84 16.46
C ALA A 45 7.20 3.20 16.35
N GLY A 46 7.54 4.48 16.47
CA GLY A 46 8.92 4.95 16.47
C GLY A 46 9.08 6.31 15.80
N ARG A 47 10.33 6.71 15.58
CA ARG A 47 10.70 7.92 14.84
C ARG A 47 11.75 7.55 13.80
N GLN A 48 11.72 8.20 12.64
CA GLN A 48 12.73 8.05 11.59
C GLN A 48 12.91 6.62 11.04
N LEU A 49 11.86 5.79 11.14
CA LEU A 49 11.82 4.47 10.52
C LEU A 49 11.98 4.52 8.99
N ARG A 50 12.56 3.46 8.43
CA ARG A 50 12.56 3.13 7.00
C ARG A 50 11.34 2.26 6.71
N ILE A 51 10.36 2.83 6.01
CA ILE A 51 9.06 2.20 5.75
C ILE A 51 8.95 1.86 4.27
N LEU A 52 8.64 0.62 3.96
CA LEU A 52 8.20 0.21 2.63
C LEU A 52 6.68 0.15 2.59
N ASP A 53 6.06 0.85 1.65
CA ASP A 53 4.61 0.79 1.39
C ASP A 53 4.37 0.14 0.02
N ILE A 54 3.85 -1.09 0.00
CA ILE A 54 3.61 -1.84 -1.23
C ILE A 54 2.14 -1.65 -1.62
N GLY A 55 1.87 -1.26 -2.86
CA GLY A 55 0.51 -0.98 -3.34
C GLY A 55 -0.04 0.39 -2.92
N GLY A 56 0.82 1.27 -2.40
CA GLY A 56 0.41 2.53 -1.77
C GLY A 56 -0.13 3.62 -2.70
N CYS A 57 -0.20 3.39 -4.02
CA CYS A 57 -0.38 4.49 -4.96
C CYS A 57 -1.72 5.24 -4.90
N ASP A 58 -2.74 4.59 -4.35
CA ASP A 58 -4.08 5.15 -4.18
C ASP A 58 -4.30 5.85 -2.83
N SER A 59 -3.23 6.12 -2.07
CA SER A 59 -3.31 6.57 -0.69
C SER A 59 -2.43 7.79 -0.41
N LEU A 60 -2.87 8.66 0.50
CA LEU A 60 -1.99 9.67 1.11
C LEU A 60 -1.24 9.14 2.36
N LEU A 61 -1.38 7.86 2.68
CA LEU A 61 -0.72 7.22 3.81
C LEU A 61 0.82 7.29 3.70
N PRO A 62 1.47 6.95 2.55
CA PRO A 62 2.91 7.12 2.41
C PRO A 62 3.38 8.56 2.65
N LEU A 63 2.67 9.54 2.08
CA LEU A 63 2.95 10.96 2.30
C LEU A 63 2.80 11.35 3.79
N THR A 64 1.84 10.75 4.50
CA THR A 64 1.61 11.01 5.92
C THR A 64 2.78 10.49 6.76
N PHE A 65 3.28 9.29 6.48
CA PHE A 65 4.49 8.77 7.12
C PHE A 65 5.72 9.63 6.82
N ALA A 66 5.90 10.05 5.57
CA ALA A 66 7.03 10.87 5.16
C ALA A 66 7.04 12.23 5.89
N LYS A 67 5.85 12.86 6.04
CA LYS A 67 5.66 14.10 6.82
C LYS A 67 5.86 13.93 8.31
N ALA A 68 5.65 12.73 8.85
CA ALA A 68 5.97 12.41 10.24
C ALA A 68 7.48 12.21 10.48
N GLY A 69 8.31 12.32 9.44
CA GLY A 69 9.77 12.24 9.52
C GLY A 69 10.34 10.84 9.25
N HIS A 70 9.54 9.92 8.73
CA HIS A 70 10.01 8.61 8.28
C HIS A 70 10.59 8.68 6.86
N SER A 71 11.51 7.78 6.55
CA SER A 71 11.98 7.54 5.18
C SER A 71 11.06 6.50 4.54
N VAL A 72 10.31 6.88 3.52
CA VAL A 72 9.26 6.06 2.93
C VAL A 72 9.61 5.69 1.50
N THR A 73 9.53 4.41 1.18
CA THR A 73 9.61 3.90 -0.19
C THR A 73 8.23 3.37 -0.57
N VAL A 74 7.62 3.93 -1.62
CA VAL A 74 6.40 3.39 -2.23
C VAL A 74 6.80 2.44 -3.36
N TYR A 75 6.27 1.22 -3.35
CA TYR A 75 6.49 0.23 -4.40
C TYR A 75 5.16 -0.19 -5.03
N ASP A 76 4.95 0.12 -6.30
CA ASP A 76 3.68 -0.13 -7.00
C ASP A 76 3.90 -0.22 -8.51
N PHE A 77 3.02 -0.88 -9.25
CA PHE A 77 3.05 -0.88 -10.71
C PHE A 77 2.77 0.51 -11.30
N ARG A 78 2.11 1.37 -10.54
CA ARG A 78 1.65 2.69 -10.96
C ARG A 78 2.51 3.80 -10.36
N PRO A 79 2.61 4.96 -11.01
CA PRO A 79 3.33 6.08 -10.43
C PRO A 79 2.56 6.69 -9.25
N TYR A 80 3.29 7.06 -8.19
CA TYR A 80 2.73 7.73 -7.02
C TYR A 80 2.46 9.22 -7.30
N PRO A 81 1.28 9.76 -6.95
CA PRO A 81 0.91 11.14 -7.30
C PRO A 81 1.61 12.23 -6.48
N GLU A 82 2.27 11.90 -5.37
CA GLU A 82 2.82 12.87 -4.42
C GLU A 82 4.35 12.84 -4.36
N ARG A 83 4.95 13.95 -3.90
CA ARG A 83 6.40 14.10 -3.75
C ARG A 83 6.74 14.63 -2.35
N HIS A 84 7.82 14.14 -1.77
CA HIS A 84 8.37 14.61 -0.50
C HIS A 84 9.86 14.23 -0.41
N PRO A 85 10.74 15.01 0.26
CA PRO A 85 12.16 14.69 0.38
C PRO A 85 12.44 13.32 1.01
N ASN A 86 11.59 12.89 1.93
CA ASN A 86 11.68 11.57 2.58
C ASN A 86 10.84 10.49 1.86
N LEU A 87 10.41 10.72 0.62
CA LEU A 87 9.57 9.78 -0.12
C LEU A 87 10.22 9.41 -1.45
N THR A 88 10.49 8.13 -1.61
CA THR A 88 11.02 7.50 -2.82
C THR A 88 9.93 6.64 -3.45
N VAL A 89 9.88 6.58 -4.77
CA VAL A 89 8.92 5.76 -5.52
C VAL A 89 9.69 4.79 -6.39
N ILE A 90 9.38 3.51 -6.27
CA ILE A 90 9.90 2.44 -7.13
C ILE A 90 8.70 1.88 -7.89
N GLN A 91 8.75 1.97 -9.22
CA GLN A 91 7.68 1.47 -10.07
C GLN A 91 8.06 0.10 -10.63
N GLY A 92 7.20 -0.90 -10.44
CA GLY A 92 7.41 -2.24 -11.01
C GLY A 92 6.68 -3.33 -10.26
N ASP A 93 6.97 -4.58 -10.65
CA ASP A 93 6.54 -5.77 -9.91
C ASP A 93 7.37 -5.92 -8.63
N PHE A 94 6.69 -6.09 -7.49
CA PHE A 94 7.36 -6.33 -6.23
C PHE A 94 8.02 -7.72 -6.18
N LEU A 95 7.49 -8.71 -6.89
CA LEU A 95 8.11 -10.04 -6.95
C LEU A 95 9.45 -10.04 -7.68
N GLU A 96 9.71 -9.02 -8.51
CA GLU A 96 10.98 -8.83 -9.22
C GLU A 96 11.90 -7.82 -8.52
N ASN A 97 11.60 -7.44 -7.27
CA ASN A 97 12.35 -6.42 -6.56
C ASN A 97 13.83 -6.79 -6.38
N GLN A 98 14.68 -5.77 -6.36
CA GLN A 98 16.11 -5.88 -6.04
C GLN A 98 16.45 -5.11 -4.75
N LEU A 99 15.49 -5.04 -3.82
CA LEU A 99 15.69 -4.33 -2.56
C LEU A 99 16.75 -5.05 -1.72
N PRO A 100 17.67 -4.33 -1.07
CA PRO A 100 18.69 -4.96 -0.24
C PRO A 100 18.07 -5.66 0.98
N PRO A 101 18.67 -6.76 1.47
CA PRO A 101 18.23 -7.38 2.71
C PRO A 101 18.36 -6.42 3.91
N CYS A 102 17.55 -6.63 4.96
CA CYS A 102 17.60 -5.86 6.21
C CYS A 102 17.51 -4.32 6.04
N SER A 103 16.79 -3.86 5.03
CA SER A 103 16.74 -2.46 4.59
C SER A 103 15.55 -1.68 5.12
N PHE A 104 14.51 -2.34 5.64
CA PHE A 104 13.30 -1.70 6.15
C PHE A 104 13.01 -2.08 7.59
N ASP A 105 12.57 -1.10 8.38
CA ASP A 105 12.14 -1.31 9.77
C ASP A 105 10.65 -1.70 9.83
N ALA A 106 9.87 -1.29 8.83
CA ALA A 106 8.49 -1.68 8.68
C ALA A 106 8.10 -1.84 7.20
N VAL A 107 7.22 -2.79 6.92
CA VAL A 107 6.51 -2.91 5.65
C VAL A 107 5.02 -2.72 5.89
N VAL A 108 4.36 -1.92 5.06
CA VAL A 108 2.93 -1.65 5.11
C VAL A 108 2.30 -2.17 3.81
N MET A 109 1.29 -3.01 3.93
CA MET A 109 0.48 -3.51 2.81
C MET A 109 -0.98 -3.40 3.21
N VAL A 110 -1.71 -2.54 2.52
CA VAL A 110 -3.03 -2.09 2.96
C VAL A 110 -4.03 -2.43 1.86
N SER A 111 -4.67 -3.59 2.03
CA SER A 111 -5.48 -4.24 1.00
C SER A 111 -4.69 -4.43 -0.31
N THR A 112 -3.58 -5.16 -0.24
CA THR A 112 -2.65 -5.30 -1.36
C THR A 112 -2.30 -6.76 -1.63
N ILE A 113 -1.89 -7.51 -0.62
CA ILE A 113 -1.35 -8.88 -0.83
C ILE A 113 -2.40 -9.81 -1.45
N GLU A 114 -3.69 -9.60 -1.17
CA GLU A 114 -4.81 -10.37 -1.75
C GLU A 114 -4.99 -10.19 -3.25
N HIS A 115 -4.36 -9.16 -3.83
CA HIS A 115 -4.40 -8.88 -5.26
C HIS A 115 -3.12 -9.28 -5.99
N ILE A 116 -2.04 -9.58 -5.24
CA ILE A 116 -0.77 -10.01 -5.83
C ILE A 116 -0.94 -11.42 -6.39
N GLY A 117 -0.48 -11.66 -7.62
CA GLY A 117 -0.60 -12.95 -8.30
C GLY A 117 -1.90 -13.17 -9.08
N LEU A 118 -2.83 -12.21 -9.09
CA LEU A 118 -4.10 -12.31 -9.82
C LEU A 118 -4.07 -11.71 -11.25
N GLY A 119 -2.89 -11.40 -11.79
CA GLY A 119 -2.77 -10.84 -13.14
C GLY A 119 -3.12 -9.35 -13.27
N GLY A 120 -3.30 -8.65 -12.14
CA GLY A 120 -3.59 -7.21 -12.12
C GLY A 120 -2.46 -6.36 -12.71
N TYR A 121 -2.81 -5.24 -13.36
CA TYR A 121 -1.86 -4.25 -13.88
C TYR A 121 -0.80 -4.78 -14.87
N GLY A 122 -1.07 -5.91 -15.53
CA GLY A 122 -0.14 -6.55 -16.47
C GLY A 122 0.92 -7.44 -15.80
N ALA A 123 0.78 -7.70 -14.50
CA ALA A 123 1.58 -8.69 -13.77
C ALA A 123 1.25 -10.12 -14.24
N PRO A 124 2.19 -11.07 -14.12
CA PRO A 124 1.88 -12.47 -14.34
C PRO A 124 0.93 -13.01 -13.26
N GLU A 125 0.08 -13.97 -13.63
CA GLU A 125 -0.67 -14.76 -12.65
C GLU A 125 0.27 -15.74 -11.94
N MET A 126 0.13 -15.86 -10.63
CA MET A 126 0.94 -16.74 -9.79
C MET A 126 0.12 -17.16 -8.56
N SER A 127 -0.09 -18.47 -8.40
CA SER A 127 -0.96 -19.04 -7.36
C SER A 127 -0.46 -18.78 -5.94
N ASP A 128 0.85 -18.87 -5.73
CA ASP A 128 1.49 -18.77 -4.40
C ASP A 128 2.22 -17.42 -4.23
N ALA A 129 1.72 -16.38 -4.92
CA ALA A 129 2.38 -15.08 -4.94
C ALA A 129 2.44 -14.41 -3.57
N ASP A 130 1.44 -14.65 -2.72
CA ASP A 130 1.41 -14.21 -1.33
C ASP A 130 2.54 -14.84 -0.49
N PHE A 131 2.79 -16.14 -0.64
CA PHE A 131 3.91 -16.82 0.01
C PHE A 131 5.25 -16.27 -0.46
N GLU A 132 5.41 -16.02 -1.76
CA GLU A 132 6.64 -15.42 -2.31
C GLU A 132 6.85 -13.99 -1.83
N VAL A 133 5.79 -13.18 -1.73
CA VAL A 133 5.83 -11.86 -1.10
C VAL A 133 6.32 -11.99 0.34
N MET A 134 5.71 -12.87 1.15
CA MET A 134 6.09 -13.04 2.55
C MET A 134 7.54 -13.51 2.72
N ARG A 135 8.05 -14.34 1.80
CA ARG A 135 9.47 -14.75 1.76
C ARG A 135 10.38 -13.55 1.48
N GLU A 136 10.03 -12.71 0.52
CA GLU A 136 10.78 -11.48 0.24
C GLU A 136 10.70 -10.47 1.39
N LEU A 137 9.54 -10.33 2.04
CA LEU A 137 9.39 -9.48 3.23
C LEU A 137 10.32 -9.91 4.35
N HIS A 138 10.42 -11.21 4.62
CA HIS A 138 11.36 -11.74 5.61
C HIS A 138 12.82 -11.38 5.28
N ARG A 139 13.20 -11.39 4.00
CA ARG A 139 14.55 -11.05 3.55
C ARG A 139 14.88 -9.56 3.72
N ILE A 140 13.94 -8.67 3.40
CA ILE A 140 14.18 -7.22 3.34
C ILE A 140 13.96 -6.51 4.69
N LEU A 141 13.21 -7.12 5.61
CA LEU A 141 13.03 -6.57 6.95
C LEU A 141 14.32 -6.66 7.77
N ALA A 142 14.62 -5.60 8.50
CA ALA A 142 15.65 -5.60 9.52
C ALA A 142 15.23 -6.47 10.71
N ASP A 143 16.20 -6.86 11.53
CA ASP A 143 15.95 -7.61 12.77
C ASP A 143 14.95 -6.86 13.67
N GLY A 144 13.86 -7.54 14.06
CA GLY A 144 12.78 -6.94 14.83
C GLY A 144 11.82 -6.03 14.03
N GLY A 145 12.03 -5.93 12.72
CA GLY A 145 11.13 -5.23 11.79
C GLY A 145 9.75 -5.87 11.74
N ARG A 146 8.76 -5.09 11.27
CA ARG A 146 7.35 -5.49 11.33
C ARG A 146 6.68 -5.40 9.97
N VAL A 147 5.83 -6.39 9.67
CA VAL A 147 4.84 -6.29 8.61
C VAL A 147 3.53 -5.79 9.22
N ILE A 148 2.98 -4.72 8.66
CA ILE A 148 1.65 -4.21 8.96
C ILE A 148 0.77 -4.53 7.77
N LEU A 149 -0.11 -5.50 7.99
CA LEU A 149 -0.92 -6.08 6.95
C LEU A 149 -2.40 -5.87 7.25
N THR A 150 -3.15 -5.34 6.29
CA THR A 150 -4.61 -5.24 6.38
C THR A 150 -5.28 -5.78 5.12
N PHE A 151 -6.52 -6.23 5.31
CA PHE A 151 -7.37 -6.76 4.26
C PHE A 151 -8.77 -6.18 4.43
N PRO A 152 -9.51 -5.95 3.34
CA PRO A 152 -10.91 -5.58 3.44
C PRO A 152 -11.67 -6.75 4.07
N PHE A 153 -12.35 -6.48 5.18
CA PHE A 153 -13.33 -7.41 5.74
C PHE A 153 -14.71 -6.89 5.36
N ASN A 154 -15.22 -7.35 4.21
CA ASN A 154 -16.60 -7.13 3.84
C ASN A 154 -17.44 -8.32 4.36
N GLU A 155 -18.69 -8.06 4.76
CA GLU A 155 -19.66 -9.14 4.95
C GLU A 155 -19.75 -9.95 3.65
N ARG A 156 -19.95 -11.28 3.74
CA ARG A 156 -20.12 -12.13 2.55
C ARG A 156 -21.11 -11.46 1.61
N GLU A 157 -20.66 -11.04 0.43
CA GLU A 157 -21.60 -10.85 -0.67
C GLU A 157 -22.28 -12.21 -0.85
N SER A 158 -23.60 -12.23 -0.66
CA SER A 158 -24.39 -13.38 -1.02
C SER A 158 -24.27 -13.52 -2.53
N TYR A 159 -23.34 -14.34 -3.01
CA TYR A 159 -23.38 -14.88 -4.35
C TYR A 159 -24.63 -15.76 -4.43
N SER A 160 -25.78 -15.12 -4.64
CA SER A 160 -26.90 -15.77 -5.31
C SER A 160 -26.36 -16.18 -6.67
N GLN A 161 -26.15 -17.49 -6.78
CA GLN A 161 -25.66 -18.18 -7.94
C GLN A 161 -26.32 -17.65 -9.22
N ILE A 162 -25.50 -17.26 -10.18
CA ILE A 162 -25.88 -17.15 -11.59
C ILE A 162 -25.28 -18.38 -12.27
#